data_AF-A0A2E3KKM3-F1
#
_entry.id   AF-A0A2E3KKM3-F1
#
_cell.length_a   1.000
_cell.length_b   1.000
_cell.length_c   1.000
_cell.angle_alpha   90.00
_cell.angle_beta   90.00
_cell.angle_gamma   90.00
#
_symmetry.space_group_name_H-M   'P 1'
#
loop_
_entity.id
_entity.type
_entity.pdbx_description
1 polymer ?
#
loop_
_entity_poly.entity_id
_entity_poly.type
_entity_poly.pdbx_seq_one_letter_code
_entity_poly.pdbx_strand_id
1 'polypeptide(L)'
;MWLWIALFIATVAGWMLLAPMVGASPEQSKGALMGGLLALLVCGGGLLVSAPWRDHLGSDLPTLWLMVTVGRLLMTPAAALLLYFSARPPMDFFVFGIASAFLAVLFFETPMIALDIRRQITDAEHEKPLK
;
A
#
# COMPACT_ATOMS: atom_id res chain seq x y z
N MET A 1 1.05 11.12 5.02
CA MET A 1 -0.43 11.26 5.04
C MET A 1 -1.00 11.58 3.64
N TRP A 2 -0.52 12.62 2.96
CA TRP A 2 -1.05 13.05 1.66
C TRP A 2 -1.04 11.99 0.55
N LEU A 3 0.03 11.20 0.44
CA LEU A 3 0.10 10.09 -0.52
C LEU A 3 -1.06 9.09 -0.30
N TRP A 4 -1.38 8.76 0.94
CA TRP A 4 -2.47 7.83 1.26
C TRP A 4 -3.82 8.37 0.85
N ILE A 5 -4.09 9.65 1.15
CA ILE A 5 -5.32 10.32 0.73
C ILE A 5 -5.42 10.31 -0.80
N ALA A 6 -4.32 10.63 -1.50
CA ALA A 6 -4.27 10.60 -2.95
C ALA A 6 -4.53 9.20 -3.53
N LEU A 7 -3.96 8.15 -2.93
CA LEU A 7 -4.19 6.77 -3.36
C LEU A 7 -5.63 6.33 -3.12
N PHE A 8 -6.24 6.67 -1.98
CA PHE A 8 -7.66 6.41 -1.73
C PHE A 8 -8.56 7.13 -2.74
N ILE A 9 -8.32 8.42 -2.98
CA ILE A 9 -9.07 9.20 -3.98
C ILE A 9 -8.88 8.60 -5.36
N ALA A 10 -7.65 8.26 -5.75
CA ALA A 10 -7.35 7.68 -7.06
C ALA A 10 -8.00 6.30 -7.24
N THR A 11 -8.07 5.47 -6.21
CA THR A 11 -8.78 4.18 -6.26
C THR A 11 -10.28 4.39 -6.42
N VAL A 12 -10.89 5.30 -5.65
CA VAL A 12 -12.34 5.59 -5.76
C VAL A 12 -12.66 6.20 -7.11
N ALA A 13 -11.94 7.25 -7.51
CA ALA A 13 -12.15 7.93 -8.78
C ALA A 13 -11.82 7.03 -9.98
N GLY A 14 -10.76 6.22 -9.90
CA GLY A 14 -10.37 5.30 -10.97
C GLY A 14 -11.45 4.26 -11.24
N TRP A 15 -11.95 3.59 -10.20
CA TRP A 15 -12.95 2.56 -10.38
C TRP A 15 -14.37 3.11 -10.63
N MET A 16 -14.68 4.35 -10.21
CA MET A 16 -15.99 4.96 -10.49
C MET A 16 -16.06 5.69 -11.84
N LEU A 17 -14.96 6.33 -12.28
CA LEU A 17 -14.97 7.20 -13.46
C LEU A 17 -14.28 6.56 -14.67
N LEU A 18 -13.18 5.83 -14.47
CA LEU A 18 -12.41 5.26 -15.58
C LEU A 18 -12.89 3.87 -15.95
N ALA A 19 -13.32 3.05 -14.98
CA ALA A 19 -13.78 1.68 -15.26
C ALA A 19 -14.94 1.61 -16.28
N PRO A 20 -15.95 2.52 -16.25
CA PRO A 20 -16.98 2.56 -17.28
C PRO A 20 -16.44 2.88 -18.68
N MET A 21 -15.37 3.68 -18.79
CA MET A 21 -14.78 4.08 -20.08
C MET A 21 -14.06 2.93 -20.79
N VAL A 22 -13.60 1.92 -20.04
CA VAL A 22 -13.00 0.69 -20.58
C VAL A 22 -14.00 -0.47 -20.66
N GLY A 23 -15.29 -0.19 -20.51
CA GLY A 23 -16.36 -1.18 -20.68
C GLY A 23 -16.57 -2.11 -19.49
N ALA A 24 -16.04 -1.77 -18.31
CA ALA A 24 -16.31 -2.55 -17.10
C ALA A 24 -17.77 -2.38 -16.66
N SER A 25 -18.41 -3.48 -16.29
CA SER A 25 -19.77 -3.43 -15.74
C SER A 25 -19.78 -2.73 -14.35
N PRO A 26 -20.94 -2.22 -13.90
CA PRO A 26 -21.06 -1.65 -12.56
C PRO A 26 -20.69 -2.65 -11.44
N GLU A 27 -21.02 -3.93 -11.61
CA GLU A 27 -20.68 -4.99 -10.66
C GLU A 27 -19.18 -5.26 -10.62
N GLN A 28 -18.52 -5.29 -11.77
CA GLN A 28 -17.07 -5.41 -11.88
C GLN A 28 -16.36 -4.23 -11.22
N SER A 29 -16.83 -3.01 -11.49
CA SER A 29 -16.30 -1.78 -10.90
C SER A 29 -16.45 -1.79 -9.37
N LYS A 30 -17.58 -2.27 -8.85
CA LYS A 30 -17.81 -2.43 -7.42
C LYS A 30 -16.88 -3.48 -6.80
N GLY A 31 -16.69 -4.63 -7.46
CA GLY A 31 -15.76 -5.66 -7.04
C GLY A 31 -14.33 -5.12 -6.94
N ALA A 32 -13.85 -4.44 -7.98
CA ALA A 32 -12.53 -3.83 -7.99
C ALA A 32 -12.36 -2.73 -6.94
N LEU A 33 -13.38 -1.89 -6.73
CA LEU A 33 -13.35 -0.88 -5.67
C LEU A 33 -13.18 -1.52 -4.30
N MET A 34 -13.95 -2.58 -3.99
CA MET A 34 -13.85 -3.30 -2.72
C MET A 34 -12.45 -3.91 -2.53
N GLY A 35 -11.91 -4.54 -3.57
CA GLY A 35 -10.57 -5.12 -3.54
C GLY A 35 -9.48 -4.06 -3.34
N GLY A 36 -9.58 -2.94 -4.05
CA GLY A 36 -8.63 -1.84 -3.94
C GLY A 36 -8.65 -1.19 -2.56
N LEU A 37 -9.83 -0.92 -2.01
CA LEU A 37 -9.98 -0.36 -0.66
C LEU A 37 -9.44 -1.30 0.42
N LEU A 38 -9.68 -2.61 0.29
CA LEU A 38 -9.09 -3.60 1.20
C LEU A 38 -7.56 -3.54 1.17
N ALA A 39 -6.96 -3.58 -0.02
CA ALA A 39 -5.51 -3.52 -0.17
C ALA A 39 -4.93 -2.23 0.42
N LEU A 40 -5.57 -1.08 0.17
CA LEU A 40 -5.15 0.20 0.75
C LEU A 40 -5.28 0.22 2.28
N LEU A 41 -6.31 -0.38 2.86
CA LEU A 41 -6.46 -0.48 4.31
C LEU A 41 -5.36 -1.36 4.93
N VAL A 42 -5.09 -2.52 4.33
CA VAL A 42 -4.02 -3.42 4.82
C VAL A 42 -2.65 -2.74 4.69
N CYS A 43 -2.38 -2.11 3.54
CA CYS A 43 -1.11 -1.44 3.32
C CYS A 43 -0.93 -0.21 4.21
N GLY A 44 -1.94 0.65 4.29
CA GLY A 44 -1.95 1.83 5.16
C GLY A 44 -1.85 1.47 6.63
N GLY A 45 -2.61 0.46 7.06
CA GLY A 45 -2.57 -0.07 8.43
C GLY A 45 -1.19 -0.58 8.81
N GLY A 46 -0.55 -1.38 7.96
CA GLY A 46 0.81 -1.87 8.22
C GLY A 46 1.83 -0.74 8.40
N LEU A 47 1.68 0.35 7.65
CA LEU A 47 2.57 1.51 7.77
C LEU A 47 2.31 2.31 9.06
N LEU A 48 1.03 2.48 9.45
CA LEU A 48 0.66 3.13 10.71
C LEU A 48 1.19 2.37 11.92
N VAL A 49 1.17 1.04 11.88
CA VAL A 49 1.77 0.20 12.93
C VAL A 49 3.27 0.43 13.03
N SER A 50 3.97 0.58 11.90
CA SER A 50 5.43 0.83 11.92
C SER A 50 5.84 2.29 12.18
N ALA A 51 4.91 3.25 12.08
CA ALA A 51 5.23 4.68 12.13
C ALA A 51 5.97 5.11 13.41
N PRO A 52 5.64 4.64 14.63
CA PRO A 52 6.36 5.02 15.85
C PRO A 52 7.85 4.64 15.85
N TRP A 53 8.23 3.61 15.07
CA TRP A 53 9.59 3.10 15.01
C TRP A 53 10.42 3.71 13.89
N ARG A 54 9.81 4.49 12.99
CA ARG A 54 10.47 5.10 11.83
C ARG A 54 11.54 6.13 12.20
N ASP A 55 11.29 6.92 13.25
CA ASP A 55 12.13 8.07 13.62
C ASP A 55 13.16 7.77 14.72
N HIS A 56 13.31 6.50 15.12
CA HIS A 56 14.31 6.12 16.11
C HIS A 56 15.71 6.11 15.49
N LEU A 57 16.67 6.80 16.13
CA LEU A 57 18.09 6.99 15.75
C LEU A 57 18.95 5.71 15.66
N GLY A 58 18.33 4.54 15.59
CA GLY A 58 18.96 3.25 15.33
C GLY A 58 18.01 2.25 14.67
N SER A 59 16.91 2.73 14.09
CA SER A 59 15.96 1.84 13.39
C SER A 59 16.54 1.46 12.03
N ASP A 60 16.67 0.16 11.78
CA ASP A 60 16.92 -0.36 10.43
C ASP A 60 15.63 -0.20 9.61
N LEU A 61 15.42 1.01 9.08
CA LEU A 61 14.32 1.37 8.19
C LEU A 61 14.12 0.38 7.03
N PRO A 62 15.17 -0.15 6.38
CA PRO A 62 15.02 -1.23 5.39
C PRO A 62 14.38 -2.49 5.97
N THR A 63 14.77 -2.88 7.19
CA THR A 63 14.26 -4.07 7.89
C THR A 63 12.81 -3.87 8.31
N LEU A 64 12.46 -2.70 8.85
CA LEU A 64 11.08 -2.35 9.21
C LEU A 64 10.17 -2.36 7.97
N TRP A 65 10.63 -1.78 6.86
CA TRP A 65 9.86 -1.79 5.62
C TRP A 65 9.68 -3.21 5.06
N LEU A 66 10.74 -4.03 5.09
CA LEU A 66 10.67 -5.44 4.67
C LEU A 66 9.67 -6.22 5.52
N MET A 67 9.73 -6.07 6.85
CA MET A 67 8.82 -6.73 7.80
C MET A 67 7.36 -6.34 7.52
N VAL A 68 7.09 -5.06 7.31
CA VAL A 68 5.76 -4.55 6.97
C VAL A 68 5.29 -5.11 5.63
N THR A 69 6.17 -5.16 4.62
CA THR A 69 5.84 -5.69 3.29
C THR A 69 5.50 -7.18 3.35
N VAL A 70 6.28 -7.97 4.09
CA VAL A 70 5.99 -9.39 4.34
C VAL A 70 4.65 -9.55 5.06
N GLY A 71 4.39 -8.75 6.11
CA GLY A 71 3.12 -8.77 6.82
C GLY A 71 1.93 -8.49 5.89
N ARG A 72 2.05 -7.50 5.02
CA ARG A 72 1.01 -7.18 4.01
C ARG A 72 0.80 -8.30 3.00
N LEU A 73 1.88 -8.93 2.52
CA LEU A 73 1.81 -10.05 1.58
C LEU A 73 1.08 -11.27 2.17
N LEU A 74 1.15 -11.48 3.48
CA LEU A 74 0.42 -12.55 4.16
C LEU A 74 -1.02 -12.14 4.52
N MET A 75 -1.20 -10.90 5.02
CA MET A 75 -2.51 -10.42 5.48
C MET A 75 -3.48 -10.13 4.35
N THR A 76 -3.03 -9.63 3.20
CA THR A 76 -3.89 -9.30 2.06
C THR A 76 -4.64 -10.53 1.51
N PRO A 77 -3.99 -11.66 1.19
CA PRO A 77 -4.71 -12.86 0.75
C PRO A 77 -5.58 -13.47 1.85
N ALA A 78 -5.15 -13.43 3.12
CA ALA A 78 -5.96 -13.90 4.24
C ALA A 78 -7.26 -13.08 4.39
N ALA A 79 -7.17 -11.76 4.35
CA ALA A 79 -8.32 -10.87 4.42
C ALA A 79 -9.22 -11.01 3.19
N ALA A 80 -8.63 -11.17 1.99
CA ALA A 80 -9.37 -11.44 0.76
C ALA A 80 -10.17 -12.75 0.84
N LEU A 81 -9.58 -13.82 1.38
CA LEU A 81 -10.27 -15.10 1.60
C LEU A 81 -11.42 -14.97 2.60
N LEU A 82 -11.22 -14.26 3.72
CA LEU A 82 -12.30 -14.02 4.69
C LEU A 82 -13.46 -13.24 4.06
N LEU A 83 -13.16 -12.23 3.24
CA LEU A 83 -14.17 -11.46 2.51
C LEU A 83 -14.87 -12.29 1.43
N TYR A 84 -14.14 -13.19 0.77
CA TYR A 84 -14.73 -14.14 -0.16
C TYR A 84 -15.80 -15.01 0.52
N PHE A 85 -15.47 -15.62 1.66
CA PHE A 85 -16.41 -16.49 2.37
C PHE A 85 -17.60 -15.74 2.99
N SER A 86 -17.40 -14.48 3.40
CA SER A 86 -18.45 -13.70 4.07
C SER A 86 -19.36 -12.93 3.11
N ALA A 87 -18.80 -12.23 2.13
CA ALA A 87 -19.53 -11.28 1.29
C ALA A 87 -19.81 -11.78 -0.13
N ARG A 88 -19.16 -12.88 -0.57
CA ARG A 88 -19.24 -13.42 -1.94
C ARG A 88 -19.23 -12.33 -3.02
N PRO A 89 -18.24 -11.40 -3.01
CA PRO A 89 -18.20 -10.32 -3.97
C PRO A 89 -18.03 -10.87 -5.40
N PRO A 90 -18.44 -10.12 -6.44
CA PRO A 90 -18.12 -10.47 -7.82
C PRO A 90 -16.60 -10.54 -7.99
N MET A 91 -16.09 -11.75 -8.24
CA MET A 91 -14.68 -12.10 -8.03
C MET A 91 -13.77 -11.61 -9.14
N ASP A 92 -14.28 -11.54 -10.37
CA ASP A 92 -13.46 -11.33 -11.57
C ASP A 92 -12.59 -10.08 -11.45
N PHE A 93 -13.15 -9.00 -10.88
CA PHE A 93 -12.48 -7.71 -10.76
C PHE A 93 -12.01 -7.38 -9.33
N PHE A 94 -12.44 -8.14 -8.33
CA PHE A 94 -12.00 -7.97 -6.95
C PHE A 94 -10.49 -8.16 -6.80
N VAL A 95 -9.95 -9.23 -7.42
CA VAL A 95 -8.51 -9.52 -7.39
C VAL A 95 -7.71 -8.46 -8.16
N PHE A 96 -8.23 -7.97 -9.30
CA PHE A 96 -7.61 -6.86 -10.03
C PHE A 96 -7.58 -5.57 -9.20
N GLY A 97 -8.64 -5.29 -8.44
CA GLY A 97 -8.69 -4.19 -7.49
C GLY A 97 -7.58 -4.27 -6.44
N ILE A 98 -7.41 -5.46 -5.82
CA ILE A 98 -6.34 -5.71 -4.86
C ILE A 98 -4.97 -5.48 -5.51
N ALA A 99 -4.72 -6.15 -6.64
CA ALA A 99 -3.41 -6.12 -7.31
C ALA A 99 -3.03 -4.71 -7.77
N SER A 100 -3.95 -3.98 -8.39
CA SER A 100 -3.70 -2.62 -8.87
C SER A 100 -3.42 -1.64 -7.73
N ALA A 101 -4.17 -1.70 -6.63
CA ALA A 101 -3.92 -0.87 -5.46
C ALA A 101 -2.57 -1.23 -4.78
N PHE A 102 -2.25 -2.52 -4.67
CA PHE A 102 -0.98 -2.96 -4.09
C PHE A 102 0.22 -2.50 -4.95
N LEU A 103 0.11 -2.62 -6.27
CA LEU A 103 1.12 -2.11 -7.21
C LEU A 103 1.28 -0.59 -7.12
N ALA A 104 0.17 0.15 -7.04
CA ALA A 104 0.22 1.60 -6.87
C ALA A 104 0.94 1.99 -5.57
N VAL A 105 0.60 1.32 -4.46
CA VAL A 105 1.30 1.54 -3.17
C VAL A 105 2.79 1.28 -3.33
N LEU A 106 3.20 0.12 -3.86
CA LEU A 106 4.61 -0.20 -4.04
C LEU A 106 5.34 0.80 -4.94
N PHE A 107 4.69 1.23 -6.03
CA PHE A 107 5.27 2.18 -6.98
C PHE A 107 5.63 3.52 -6.33
N PHE A 108 4.81 4.01 -5.39
CA PHE A 108 5.09 5.27 -4.70
C PHE A 108 5.89 5.09 -3.40
N GLU A 109 5.68 4.01 -2.66
CA GLU A 109 6.34 3.76 -1.38
C GLU A 109 7.83 3.42 -1.56
N THR A 110 8.17 2.61 -2.57
CA THR A 110 9.56 2.20 -2.85
C THR A 110 10.50 3.38 -3.06
N PRO A 111 10.24 4.34 -3.97
CA PRO A 111 11.14 5.48 -4.17
C PRO A 111 11.18 6.41 -2.96
N MET A 112 10.06 6.58 -2.23
CA MET A 112 10.05 7.39 -1.01
C MET A 112 10.98 6.84 0.06
N ILE A 113 11.00 5.52 0.24
CA ILE A 113 11.86 4.87 1.23
C ILE A 113 13.31 4.88 0.79
N ALA A 114 13.58 4.67 -0.50
CA ALA A 114 14.93 4.81 -1.04
C ALA A 114 15.51 6.22 -0.80
N LEU A 115 14.69 7.27 -0.96
CA LEU A 115 15.09 8.64 -0.66
C LEU A 115 15.33 8.87 0.84
N ASP A 116 14.53 8.25 1.71
CA ASP A 116 14.66 8.38 3.16
C ASP A 116 15.94 7.70 3.68
N ILE A 117 16.21 6.48 3.21
CA ILE A 117 17.44 5.75 3.52
C ILE A 117 18.66 6.56 3.06
N ARG A 118 18.63 7.11 1.84
CA ARG A 118 19.73 7.95 1.34
C ARG A 118 19.99 9.17 2.23
N ARG A 119 18.94 9.83 2.73
CA ARG A 119 19.08 10.96 3.65
C ARG A 119 19.77 10.54 4.93
N GLN A 120 19.33 9.44 5.56
CA GLN A 120 19.94 8.93 6.79
C GLN A 120 21.41 8.56 6.64
N ILE A 121 21.80 7.96 5.51
CA ILE A 121 23.20 7.66 5.22
C ILE A 121 24.01 8.96 5.13
N THR A 122 23.48 9.97 4.43
CA THR A 122 24.16 11.26 4.24
C THR A 122 24.36 11.98 5.58
N ASP A 123 23.33 11.99 6.43
CA ASP A 123 23.36 12.64 7.74
C ASP A 123 24.37 11.93 8.68
N ALA A 124 24.38 10.59 8.68
CA ALA A 124 25.34 9.79 9.46
C ALA A 124 26.80 9.98 9.02
N GLU A 125 27.05 10.29 7.74
CA GLU A 125 28.38 10.64 7.25
C GLU A 125 28.83 12.04 7.72
N HIS A 126 27.91 13.00 7.84
CA HIS A 126 28.21 14.36 8.30
C HIS A 126 28.49 14.43 9.81
N GLU A 127 27.90 13.54 10.60
CA GLU A 127 28.12 13.47 12.05
C GLU A 127 29.42 12.75 12.45
N LYS A 128 30.11 12.06 11.52
CA LYS A 128 31.43 11.47 11.82
C LYS A 128 32.48 12.58 11.93
N PRO A 129 33.12 12.80 13.10
CA PRO A 129 34.25 13.70 13.20
C PRO A 129 35.38 13.18 12.31
N LEU A 130 35.95 14.06 11.49
CA LEU A 130 37.21 13.81 10.77
C LEU A 130 38.24 13.30 11.78
N LYS A 131 38.58 12.01 11.66
CA LYS A 131 39.74 11.44 12.34
C LYS A 131 41.02 11.94 11.71
#